data_AF-A0A9W9ZAH5-F1
#
_entry.id   AF-A0A9W9ZAH5-F1
#
_cell.length_a   1.000
_cell.length_b   1.000
_cell.length_c   1.000
_cell.angle_alpha   90.00
_cell.angle_beta   90.00
_cell.angle_gamma   90.00
#
_symmetry.space_group_name_H-M   'P 1'
#
loop_
_entity.id
_entity.type
_entity.pdbx_description
1 polymer ?
#
loop_
_entity_poly.entity_id
_entity_poly.type
_entity_poly.pdbx_seq_one_letter_code
_entity_poly.pdbx_strand_id
1 'polypeptide(L)'
;MVTLVGLSLAYVIETMEYTQYAVRQCSEVENLMTSVERVMTYSNLESEPGYKINTLPPTHWPRDGHVTFKNVSLTYYEGGPRVLQNLNFNVKEKSKIGIVGRTGAGKSSLVAALLRMPDAEVHHLRYWGIKMQRCLFCWQY
;
A
#
# COMPACT_ATOMS: atom_id res chain seq x y z
N MET A 1 0.64 -70.41 15.49
CA MET A 1 2.00 -69.81 15.45
C MET A 1 2.25 -69.13 14.10
N VAL A 2 2.32 -69.87 12.98
CA VAL A 2 2.65 -69.30 11.65
C VAL A 2 1.63 -68.27 11.13
N THR A 3 0.33 -68.48 11.38
CA THR A 3 -0.73 -67.55 10.95
C THR A 3 -0.69 -66.20 11.67
N LEU A 4 -0.28 -66.18 12.94
CA LEU A 4 -0.12 -64.95 13.73
C LEU A 4 1.04 -64.10 13.19
N VAL A 5 2.14 -64.75 12.78
CA VAL A 5 3.30 -64.10 12.17
C VAL A 5 2.92 -63.48 10.82
N GLY A 6 2.16 -64.20 9.99
CA GLY A 6 1.66 -63.68 8.71
C GLY A 6 0.75 -62.45 8.86
N LEU A 7 -0.18 -62.48 9.83
CA LEU A 7 -1.03 -61.33 10.17
C LEU A 7 -0.20 -60.14 10.67
N SER A 8 0.77 -60.38 11.56
CA SER A 8 1.62 -59.29 12.06
C SER A 8 2.45 -58.62 10.95
N LEU A 9 2.94 -59.40 9.99
CA LEU A 9 3.69 -58.88 8.85
C LEU A 9 2.78 -58.06 7.91
N ALA A 10 1.56 -58.53 7.66
CA ALA A 10 0.58 -57.79 6.86
C ALA A 10 0.24 -56.42 7.49
N TYR A 11 0.04 -56.38 8.81
CA TYR A 11 -0.19 -55.12 9.53
C TYR A 11 1.01 -54.16 9.48
N VAL A 12 2.24 -54.67 9.52
CA VAL A 12 3.45 -53.82 9.39
C VAL A 12 3.53 -53.19 8.01
N ILE A 13 3.22 -53.94 6.94
CA ILE A 13 3.22 -53.41 5.57
C ILE A 13 2.12 -52.34 5.42
N GLU A 14 0.92 -52.62 5.89
CA GLU A 14 -0.22 -51.70 5.82
C GLU A 14 0.08 -50.38 6.58
N THR A 15 0.62 -50.45 7.79
CA THR A 15 0.99 -49.26 8.58
C THR A 15 2.15 -48.48 7.97
N MET A 16 3.09 -49.14 7.29
CA MET A 16 4.17 -48.48 6.55
C MET A 16 3.63 -47.65 5.38
N GLU A 17 2.69 -48.18 4.60
CA GLU A 17 2.05 -47.48 3.49
C GLU A 17 1.27 -46.25 3.98
N TYR A 18 0.50 -46.38 5.06
CA TYR A 18 -0.21 -45.24 5.66
C TYR A 18 0.72 -44.13 6.13
N THR A 19 1.87 -44.49 6.70
CA THR A 19 2.86 -43.51 7.18
C THR A 19 3.48 -42.74 6.01
N GLN A 20 3.84 -43.42 4.93
CA GLN A 20 4.37 -42.76 3.72
C GLN A 20 3.33 -41.82 3.10
N TYR A 21 2.08 -42.26 3.02
CA TYR A 21 0.99 -41.42 2.53
C TYR A 21 0.78 -40.20 3.42
N ALA A 22 0.78 -40.37 4.74
CA ALA A 22 0.64 -39.27 5.70
C ALA A 22 1.76 -38.24 5.56
N VAL A 23 3.02 -38.66 5.45
CA VAL A 23 4.16 -37.75 5.24
C VAL A 23 4.00 -36.94 3.95
N ARG A 24 3.58 -37.59 2.86
CA ARG A 24 3.31 -36.88 1.60
C ARG A 24 2.17 -35.88 1.74
N GLN A 25 1.07 -36.26 2.38
CA GLN A 25 -0.07 -35.36 2.62
C GLN A 25 0.32 -34.16 3.49
N CYS A 26 1.11 -34.38 4.55
CA CYS A 26 1.63 -33.28 5.37
C CYS A 26 2.48 -32.30 4.54
N SER A 27 3.36 -32.81 3.67
CA SER A 27 4.16 -31.97 2.77
C SER A 27 3.29 -31.18 1.77
N GLU A 28 2.24 -31.80 1.23
CA GLU A 28 1.29 -31.12 0.35
C GLU A 28 0.53 -30.00 1.09
N VAL A 29 0.10 -30.23 2.33
CA VAL A 29 -0.56 -29.20 3.15
C VAL A 29 0.39 -28.04 3.49
N GLU A 30 1.63 -28.33 3.88
CA GLU A 30 2.63 -27.31 4.21
C GLU A 30 2.93 -26.41 2.99
N ASN A 31 3.05 -27.02 1.81
CA ASN A 31 3.22 -26.29 0.56
C ASN A 31 2.02 -25.36 0.27
N LEU A 32 0.79 -25.84 0.52
CA LEU A 32 -0.42 -25.01 0.36
C LEU A 32 -0.51 -23.88 1.40
N MET A 33 -0.05 -24.11 2.63
CA MET A 33 -0.06 -23.11 3.71
C MET A 33 0.82 -21.89 3.41
N THR A 34 1.88 -22.04 2.62
CA THR A 34 2.71 -20.91 2.17
C THR A 34 1.89 -19.85 1.42
N SER A 35 0.87 -20.28 0.66
CA SER A 35 -0.04 -19.35 -0.03
C SER A 35 -0.96 -18.61 0.94
N VAL A 36 -1.43 -19.29 1.99
CA VAL A 36 -2.28 -18.71 3.04
C VAL A 36 -1.51 -17.64 3.82
N GLU A 37 -0.25 -17.89 4.16
CA GLU A 37 0.62 -16.92 4.85
C GLU A 37 0.74 -15.60 4.06
N ARG A 38 0.90 -15.68 2.74
CA ARG A 38 0.95 -14.50 1.88
C ARG A 38 -0.35 -13.71 1.93
N VAL A 39 -1.50 -14.38 1.81
CA VAL A 39 -2.82 -13.73 1.88
C VAL A 39 -3.04 -13.08 3.24
N MET A 40 -2.70 -13.78 4.32
CA MET A 40 -2.78 -13.26 5.69
C MET A 40 -1.89 -12.03 5.89
N THR A 41 -0.69 -12.03 5.30
CA THR A 41 0.22 -10.88 5.34
C THR A 41 -0.43 -9.65 4.73
N TYR A 42 -1.03 -9.78 3.54
CA TYR A 42 -1.72 -8.65 2.89
C TYR A 42 -2.99 -8.22 3.64
N SER A 43 -3.71 -9.15 4.27
CA SER A 43 -4.90 -8.83 5.05
C SER A 43 -4.62 -8.01 6.31
N ASN A 44 -3.41 -8.10 6.86
CA ASN A 44 -3.00 -7.44 8.10
C ASN A 44 -2.17 -6.17 7.88
N LEU A 45 -2.02 -5.72 6.63
CA LEU A 45 -1.33 -4.47 6.33
C LEU A 45 -2.10 -3.27 6.89
N GLU A 46 -1.34 -2.27 7.37
CA GLU A 46 -1.92 -0.99 7.74
C GLU A 46 -2.52 -0.32 6.50
N SER A 47 -3.79 0.08 6.60
CA SER A 47 -4.46 0.83 5.53
C SER A 47 -3.84 2.21 5.41
N GLU A 48 -3.59 2.64 4.17
CA GLU A 48 -3.08 3.98 3.90
C GLU A 48 -3.92 5.06 4.61
N PRO A 49 -3.27 6.10 5.17
CA PRO A 49 -3.99 7.20 5.79
C PRO A 49 -4.83 7.93 4.74
N GLY A 50 -6.11 8.15 5.06
CA GLY A 50 -7.06 8.78 4.12
C GLY A 50 -8.40 8.06 4.03
N TYR A 51 -8.41 6.73 4.22
CA TYR A 51 -9.62 5.92 4.04
C TYR A 51 -10.62 6.01 5.20
N LYS A 52 -10.18 6.40 6.41
CA LYS A 52 -11.01 6.51 7.63
C LYS A 52 -11.64 7.91 7.83
N ILE A 53 -11.60 8.77 6.82
CA ILE A 53 -11.94 10.20 6.95
C ILE A 53 -13.39 10.45 6.55
N ASN A 54 -14.22 10.81 7.54
CA ASN A 54 -15.63 11.17 7.33
C ASN A 54 -15.83 12.61 6.84
N THR A 55 -14.76 13.40 6.77
CA THR A 55 -14.81 14.81 6.39
C THR A 55 -14.75 14.95 4.87
N LEU A 56 -15.94 14.89 4.26
CA LEU A 56 -16.13 15.20 2.84
C LEU A 56 -15.85 16.68 2.56
N PRO A 57 -15.24 17.01 1.41
CA PRO A 57 -15.22 18.39 0.96
C PRO A 57 -16.67 18.86 0.67
N PRO A 58 -16.95 20.17 0.73
CA PRO A 58 -18.27 20.72 0.42
C PRO A 58 -18.76 20.30 -0.98
N THR A 59 -20.07 20.21 -1.19
CA THR A 59 -20.69 19.73 -2.44
C THR A 59 -20.28 20.50 -3.70
N HIS A 60 -19.86 21.75 -3.55
CA HIS A 60 -19.43 22.63 -4.65
C HIS A 60 -17.89 22.75 -4.76
N TRP A 61 -17.17 21.84 -4.12
CA TRP A 61 -15.71 21.75 -4.23
C TRP A 61 -15.31 20.94 -5.46
N PRO A 62 -14.29 21.36 -6.23
CA PRO A 62 -13.52 22.61 -6.13
C PRO A 62 -14.13 23.75 -6.99
N ARG A 63 -14.38 24.93 -6.40
CA ARG A 63 -15.00 26.08 -7.10
C ARG A 63 -13.98 27.02 -7.74
N ASP A 64 -12.94 27.40 -6.99
CA ASP A 64 -11.95 28.37 -7.45
C ASP A 64 -10.61 27.72 -7.85
N GLY A 65 -10.36 26.44 -7.53
CA GLY A 65 -9.16 25.73 -8.00
C GLY A 65 -7.82 26.34 -7.52
N HIS A 66 -7.85 27.15 -6.47
CA HIS A 66 -6.70 27.75 -5.83
C HIS A 66 -5.87 26.71 -5.06
N VAL A 67 -4.55 26.67 -5.27
CA VAL A 67 -3.66 25.69 -4.63
C VAL A 67 -2.48 26.39 -3.96
N THR A 68 -2.24 26.09 -2.69
CA THR A 68 -1.12 26.65 -1.93
C THR A 68 -0.22 25.56 -1.36
N PHE A 69 1.07 25.66 -1.69
CA PHE A 69 2.15 24.87 -1.10
C PHE A 69 2.86 25.73 -0.06
N LYS A 70 2.90 25.28 1.20
CA LYS A 70 3.70 25.91 2.26
C LYS A 70 4.57 24.87 2.94
N ASN A 71 5.89 25.08 2.90
CA ASN A 71 6.92 24.20 3.46
C ASN A 71 6.68 22.72 3.13
N VAL A 72 6.34 22.44 1.87
CA VAL A 72 6.10 21.06 1.43
C VAL A 72 7.45 20.39 1.19
N SER A 73 7.65 19.27 1.89
CA SER A 73 8.79 18.39 1.67
C SER A 73 8.31 17.00 1.32
N LEU A 74 9.05 16.30 0.46
CA LEU A 74 8.68 14.97 0.01
C LEU A 74 9.88 14.02 0.09
N THR A 75 9.62 12.88 0.72
CA THR A 75 10.47 11.69 0.74
C THR A 75 9.59 10.50 0.36
N TYR A 76 10.09 9.59 -0.48
CA TYR A 76 9.28 8.48 -0.98
C TYR A 76 9.16 7.29 -0.02
N TYR A 77 10.13 7.14 0.88
CA TYR A 77 10.18 6.07 1.87
C TYR A 77 10.91 6.58 3.11
N GLU A 78 10.64 5.99 4.26
CA GLU A 78 11.28 6.39 5.52
C GLU A 78 12.80 6.26 5.45
N GLY A 79 13.52 7.29 5.89
CA GLY A 79 14.99 7.36 5.81
C GLY A 79 15.56 7.63 4.41
N GLY A 80 14.72 7.80 3.39
CA GLY A 80 15.16 8.13 2.03
C GLY A 80 15.65 9.57 1.86
N PRO A 81 16.31 9.89 0.72
CA PRO A 81 16.71 11.24 0.40
C PRO A 81 15.47 12.12 0.14
N ARG A 82 15.50 13.33 0.69
CA ARG A 82 14.42 14.30 0.51
C ARG A 82 14.47 14.90 -0.90
N VAL A 83 13.50 14.54 -1.74
CA VAL A 83 13.42 14.90 -3.17
C VAL A 83 12.90 16.33 -3.37
N LEU A 84 11.91 16.73 -2.57
CA LEU A 84 11.42 18.12 -2.52
C LEU A 84 11.70 18.70 -1.14
N GLN A 85 12.23 19.91 -1.07
CA GLN A 85 12.66 20.54 0.18
C GLN A 85 12.06 21.94 0.29
N ASN A 86 11.27 22.17 1.35
CA ASN A 86 10.73 23.50 1.73
C ASN A 86 10.10 24.27 0.56
N LEU A 87 9.28 23.57 -0.23
CA LEU A 87 8.65 24.14 -1.41
C LEU A 87 7.49 25.05 -1.01
N ASN A 88 7.56 26.31 -1.44
CA ASN A 88 6.62 27.37 -1.10
C ASN A 88 6.17 28.11 -2.36
N PHE A 89 4.92 27.89 -2.78
CA PHE A 89 4.33 28.67 -3.87
C PHE A 89 2.80 28.70 -3.79
N ASN A 90 2.23 29.65 -4.52
CA ASN A 90 0.80 29.86 -4.57
C ASN A 90 0.32 29.91 -6.03
N VAL A 91 -0.62 29.04 -6.37
CA VAL A 91 -1.24 28.95 -7.69
C VAL A 91 -2.61 29.62 -7.62
N LYS A 92 -2.75 30.71 -8.36
CA LYS A 92 -4.04 31.42 -8.48
C LYS A 92 -5.03 30.59 -9.30
N GLU A 93 -6.31 30.78 -9.00
CA GLU A 93 -7.42 30.30 -9.80
C GLU A 93 -7.26 30.66 -11.29
N LYS A 94 -7.70 29.75 -12.17
CA LYS A 94 -7.74 29.94 -13.63
C LYS A 94 -6.38 30.30 -14.26
N SER A 95 -5.28 30.02 -13.57
CA SER A 95 -3.92 30.25 -14.09
C SER A 95 -3.35 28.98 -14.74
N LYS A 96 -2.56 29.17 -15.80
CA LYS A 96 -1.77 28.10 -16.41
C LYS A 96 -0.32 28.25 -15.97
N ILE A 97 0.24 27.21 -15.35
CA ILE A 97 1.62 27.19 -14.86
C ILE A 97 2.39 26.09 -15.57
N GLY A 98 3.55 26.45 -16.12
CA GLY A 98 4.52 25.49 -16.64
C GLY A 98 5.57 25.15 -15.59
N ILE A 99 5.82 23.86 -15.37
CA ILE A 99 6.92 23.39 -14.52
C ILE A 99 8.07 22.96 -15.44
N VAL A 100 9.20 23.64 -15.36
CA VAL A 100 10.39 23.38 -16.20
C VAL A 100 11.61 23.07 -15.33
N GLY A 101 12.57 22.32 -15.87
CA GLY A 101 13.80 21.96 -15.18
C GLY A 101 14.47 20.73 -15.75
N ARG A 102 15.74 20.50 -15.40
CA ARG A 102 16.51 19.32 -15.84
C ARG A 102 15.89 17.99 -15.38
N THR A 103 16.28 16.89 -16.01
CA THR A 103 15.95 15.54 -15.54
C THR A 103 16.44 15.37 -14.09
N GLY A 104 15.61 14.77 -13.24
CA GLY A 104 15.92 14.61 -11.80
C GLY A 104 15.59 15.82 -10.91
N ALA A 105 15.13 16.95 -11.45
CA ALA A 105 14.80 18.14 -10.66
C ALA A 105 13.51 18.03 -9.79
N GLY A 106 12.91 16.84 -9.67
CA GLY A 106 11.73 16.62 -8.83
C GLY A 106 10.38 17.06 -9.44
N LYS A 107 10.30 17.34 -10.75
CA LYS A 107 9.05 17.75 -11.42
C LYS A 107 7.93 16.71 -11.28
N SER A 108 8.21 15.45 -11.59
CA SER A 108 7.22 14.35 -11.41
C SER A 108 6.87 14.14 -9.94
N SER A 109 7.85 14.36 -9.05
CA SER A 109 7.65 14.29 -7.61
C SER A 109 6.75 15.41 -7.09
N LEU A 110 6.79 16.60 -7.70
CA LEU A 110 5.85 17.69 -7.40
C LEU A 110 4.41 17.31 -7.77
N VAL A 111 4.23 16.65 -8.93
CA VAL A 111 2.91 16.13 -9.33
C VAL A 111 2.44 15.04 -8.36
N ALA A 112 3.32 14.14 -7.95
CA ALA A 112 2.99 13.11 -6.96
C ALA A 112 2.58 13.70 -5.61
N ALA A 113 3.26 14.77 -5.16
CA ALA A 113 2.89 15.51 -3.94
C ALA A 113 1.55 16.24 -4.08
N LEU A 114 1.25 16.79 -5.26
CA LEU A 114 -0.05 17.41 -5.57
C LEU A 114 -1.20 16.37 -5.60
N LEU A 115 -0.91 15.13 -5.98
CA LEU A 115 -1.92 14.07 -5.92
C LEU A 115 -1.94 13.38 -4.56
N ARG A 116 -1.00 13.70 -3.67
CA ARG A 116 -0.84 13.06 -2.36
C ARG A 116 -0.79 11.52 -2.50
N MET A 117 0.04 11.06 -3.45
CA MET A 117 0.30 9.64 -3.67
C MET A 117 1.22 9.06 -2.58
N PRO A 118 2.45 9.58 -2.39
CA PRO A 118 3.21 9.31 -1.17
C PRO A 118 2.70 10.18 -0.02
N ASP A 119 2.86 9.69 1.21
CA ASP A 119 2.78 10.54 2.40
C ASP A 119 3.98 11.48 2.41
N ALA A 120 3.81 12.61 1.75
CA ALA A 120 4.72 13.73 1.90
C ALA A 120 4.65 14.23 3.36
N GLU A 121 5.80 14.61 3.93
CA GLU A 121 5.87 15.39 5.16
C GLU A 121 5.31 16.79 4.89
N VAL A 122 3.99 16.85 4.83
CA VAL A 122 3.24 18.04 4.48
C VAL A 122 2.76 18.67 5.75
N HIS A 123 3.46 19.72 6.18
CA HIS A 123 2.93 20.57 7.23
C HIS A 123 1.68 21.31 6.71
N HIS A 124 1.70 21.93 5.51
CA HIS A 124 0.61 22.80 5.03
C HIS A 124 0.40 22.83 3.48
N LEU A 125 -0.03 21.70 2.88
CA LEU A 125 -0.66 21.69 1.54
C LEU A 125 -2.16 21.96 1.70
N ARG A 126 -2.66 22.98 1.01
CA ARG A 126 -4.08 23.35 1.03
C ARG A 126 -4.64 23.53 -0.37
N TYR A 127 -5.82 22.98 -0.59
CA TYR A 127 -6.63 23.22 -1.79
C TYR A 127 -7.79 24.10 -1.34
N TRP A 128 -7.83 25.34 -1.83
CA TRP A 128 -8.89 26.30 -1.51
C TRP A 128 -9.12 26.44 0.01
N GLY A 129 -8.04 26.57 0.77
CA GLY A 129 -8.07 26.71 2.23
C GLY A 129 -8.26 25.42 3.03
N ILE A 130 -8.72 24.33 2.41
CA ILE A 130 -8.94 23.04 3.08
C ILE A 130 -7.63 22.26 3.12
N LYS A 131 -7.24 21.77 4.31
CA LYS A 131 -6.12 20.84 4.46
C LYS A 131 -6.56 19.52 3.83
N MET A 132 -5.88 19.13 2.77
CA MET A 132 -6.18 17.85 2.15
C MET A 132 -5.73 16.72 3.07
N GLN A 133 -6.53 15.67 3.15
CA GLN A 133 -6.18 14.49 3.93
C GLN A 133 -6.21 13.20 3.07
N ARG A 134 -6.67 13.25 1.81
CA ARG A 134 -6.72 12.14 0.85
C ARG A 134 -6.47 12.62 -0.59
N CYS A 135 -6.12 11.73 -1.51
CA CYS A 135 -5.99 11.98 -2.95
C CYS A 135 -7.29 12.52 -3.59
N LEU A 136 -7.18 13.47 -4.54
CA LEU A 136 -8.31 14.18 -5.18
C LEU A 136 -9.30 13.23 -5.87
N PHE A 137 -8.78 12.16 -6.46
CA PHE A 137 -9.57 11.22 -7.26
C PHE A 137 -10.36 10.20 -6.44
N CYS A 138 -10.07 10.08 -5.15
CA CYS A 138 -10.77 9.11 -4.30
C CYS A 138 -12.16 9.57 -3.83
N TRP A 139 -12.54 10.81 -4.13
CA TRP A 139 -13.83 11.41 -3.75
C TRP A 139 -14.91 11.28 -4.83
N GLN A 140 -14.62 10.61 -5.94
CA GLN A 140 -15.48 10.57 -7.13
C GLN A 140 -16.25 9.26 -7.33
N TYR A 141 -16.25 8.38 -6.32
CA TYR A 141 -17.06 7.16 -6.26
C TYR A 141 -17.78 7.05 -4.92
#